data_AF-A0A5E4JI42-F1
#
_entry.id   AF-A0A5E4JI42-F1
#
_cell.length_a   1.000
_cell.length_b   1.000
_cell.length_c   1.000
_cell.angle_alpha   90.00
_cell.angle_beta   90.00
_cell.angle_gamma   90.00
#
_symmetry.space_group_name_H-M   'P 1'
#
loop_
_entity.id
_entity.type
_entity.pdbx_description
1 polymer ?
#
loop_
_entity_poly.entity_id
_entity_poly.type
_entity_poly.pdbx_seq_one_letter_code
_entity_poly.pdbx_strand_id
1 'polypeptide(L)'
;MNTSISDSKVGGKPIIRAWESFSGIYWLATELAYKQDSVINGEVYENDEIYFGFVTGPEPEWGYFSSTELKLLVPQVWELPKRAIAWLSKECPA
;
A
#
# COMPACT_ATOMS: atom_id res chain seq x y z
N MET A 1 16.18 -1.07 10.97
CA MET A 1 15.46 0.03 11.65
C MET A 1 14.01 -0.40 11.73
N ASN A 2 13.43 -0.54 12.93
CA ASN A 2 12.02 -0.95 13.05
C ASN A 2 11.11 0.15 12.48
N THR A 3 10.11 -0.24 11.70
CA THR A 3 9.11 0.68 11.15
C THR A 3 7.83 0.54 11.95
N SER A 4 7.35 1.64 12.56
CA SER A 4 6.07 1.67 13.26
C SER A 4 4.97 2.26 12.39
N ILE A 5 3.76 1.76 12.62
CA ILE A 5 2.51 2.26 12.06
C ILE A 5 1.67 2.73 13.24
N SER A 6 1.33 4.01 13.27
CA SER A 6 0.47 4.62 14.30
C SER A 6 0.01 5.99 13.84
N ASP A 7 -1.12 6.48 14.37
CA ASP A 7 -1.62 7.84 14.14
C ASP A 7 -1.70 8.24 12.65
N SER A 8 -2.20 7.34 11.80
CA SER A 8 -2.24 7.52 10.33
C SER A 8 -0.87 7.73 9.66
N LYS A 9 0.21 7.27 10.29
CA LYS A 9 1.58 7.38 9.79
C LYS A 9 2.27 6.02 9.75
N VAL A 10 3.25 5.90 8.85
CA VAL A 10 4.19 4.77 8.78
C VAL A 10 5.61 5.32 8.70
N GLY A 11 6.48 4.91 9.63
CA GLY A 11 7.84 5.45 9.73
C GLY A 11 7.88 6.99 9.87
N GLY A 12 6.87 7.56 10.53
CA GLY A 12 6.69 9.01 10.69
C GLY A 12 6.11 9.75 9.47
N LYS A 13 5.90 9.07 8.33
CA LYS A 13 5.32 9.65 7.11
C LYS A 13 3.79 9.47 7.08
N PRO A 14 3.00 10.49 6.69
CA PRO A 14 1.54 10.35 6.56
C PRO A 14 1.15 9.28 5.55
N ILE A 15 0.17 8.45 5.90
CA ILE A 15 -0.45 7.49 4.99
C ILE A 15 -1.57 8.19 4.23
N ILE A 16 -1.46 8.27 2.90
CA ILE A 16 -2.45 8.92 2.04
C ILE A 16 -3.50 7.94 1.52
N ARG A 17 -3.12 6.67 1.33
CA ARG A 17 -3.98 5.53 0.96
C ARG A 17 -3.42 4.26 1.55
N ALA A 18 -4.28 3.28 1.80
CA ALA A 18 -3.86 1.98 2.30
C ALA A 18 -4.71 0.86 1.72
N TRP A 19 -4.11 -0.30 1.53
CA TRP A 19 -4.77 -1.54 1.16
C TRP A 19 -4.43 -2.63 2.15
N GLU A 20 -5.33 -3.57 2.34
CA GLU A 20 -5.19 -4.73 3.22
C GLU A 20 -5.49 -6.02 2.43
N SER A 21 -4.75 -7.09 2.71
CA SER A 21 -5.05 -8.43 2.22
C SER A 21 -5.71 -9.32 3.29
N PHE A 22 -6.30 -10.44 2.87
CA PHE A 22 -6.75 -11.48 3.80
C PHE A 22 -5.65 -12.05 4.70
N SER A 23 -4.38 -11.96 4.28
CA SER A 23 -3.23 -12.42 5.05
C SER A 23 -2.66 -11.37 6.01
N GLY A 24 -3.29 -10.19 6.12
CA GLY A 24 -2.83 -9.10 6.98
C GLY A 24 -1.58 -8.37 6.46
N ILE A 25 -1.33 -8.48 5.15
CA ILE A 25 -0.38 -7.64 4.43
C ILE A 25 -1.06 -6.29 4.17
N TYR A 26 -0.30 -5.22 4.33
CA TYR A 26 -0.75 -3.86 4.13
C TYR A 26 0.18 -3.15 3.16
N TRP A 27 -0.39 -2.46 2.18
CA TRP A 27 0.32 -1.50 1.34
C TRP A 27 -0.05 -0.11 1.83
N LEU A 28 0.91 0.63 2.39
CA LEU A 28 0.70 1.93 3.02
C LEU A 28 1.35 3.02 2.19
N ALA A 29 0.58 3.64 1.30
CA ALA A 29 1.07 4.69 0.42
C ALA A 29 1.33 5.98 1.20
N THR A 30 2.51 6.56 1.00
CA THR A 30 2.89 7.87 1.55
C THR A 30 2.91 8.96 0.50
N GLU A 31 3.01 8.59 -0.78
CA GLU A 31 3.12 9.51 -1.91
C GLU A 31 2.56 8.86 -3.19
N LEU A 32 1.86 9.64 -4.01
CA LEU A 32 1.60 9.29 -5.41
C LEU A 32 2.84 9.69 -6.21
N ALA A 33 3.65 8.72 -6.59
CA ALA A 33 4.95 8.97 -7.21
C ALA A 33 4.79 9.45 -8.66
N TYR A 34 4.03 8.71 -9.45
CA TYR A 34 3.77 9.03 -10.85
C TYR A 34 2.58 8.22 -11.40
N LYS A 35 2.21 8.52 -12.64
CA LYS A 35 1.26 7.73 -13.43
C LYS A 35 1.95 7.16 -14.65
N GLN A 36 1.56 5.95 -15.05
CA GLN A 36 2.05 5.32 -16.27
C GLN A 36 0.98 4.40 -16.84
N ASP A 37 1.14 3.97 -18.09
CA ASP A 37 0.39 2.82 -18.59
C ASP A 37 1.10 1.56 -18.10
N SER A 38 0.32 0.61 -17.57
CA SER A 38 0.82 -0.64 -17.01
C SER A 38 0.34 -1.82 -17.84
N VAL A 39 1.24 -2.76 -18.14
CA VAL A 39 0.86 -4.02 -18.80
C VAL A 39 0.77 -5.10 -17.73
N ILE A 40 -0.45 -5.55 -17.45
CA ILE A 40 -0.71 -6.56 -16.41
C ILE A 40 -1.43 -7.73 -17.08
N ASN A 41 -0.87 -8.94 -16.98
CA ASN A 41 -1.39 -10.14 -17.64
C ASN A 41 -1.64 -10.00 -19.16
N GLY A 42 -0.84 -9.16 -19.83
CA GLY A 42 -0.96 -8.90 -21.27
C GLY A 42 -2.00 -7.85 -21.66
N GLU A 43 -2.73 -7.29 -20.70
CA GLU A 43 -3.67 -6.18 -20.91
C GLU A 43 -3.03 -4.83 -20.53
N VAL A 44 -3.35 -3.78 -21.28
CA VAL A 44 -2.89 -2.41 -21.01
C VAL A 44 -3.90 -1.71 -20.11
N TYR A 45 -3.44 -1.22 -18.98
CA TYR A 45 -4.18 -0.38 -18.04
C TYR A 45 -3.62 1.03 -18.12
N GLU A 46 -4.39 1.93 -18.73
CA GLU A 46 -3.98 3.32 -18.92
C GLU A 46 -4.02 4.11 -17.61
N ASN A 47 -3.08 5.06 -17.46
CA ASN A 47 -3.04 5.99 -16.32
C ASN A 47 -3.02 5.34 -14.93
N ASP A 48 -2.38 4.18 -14.81
CA ASP A 48 -2.15 3.50 -13.54
C ASP A 48 -1.39 4.40 -12.55
N GLU A 49 -1.85 4.40 -11.30
CA GLU A 49 -1.29 5.20 -10.21
C GLU A 49 -0.22 4.38 -9.49
N ILE A 50 1.03 4.83 -9.57
CA ILE A 50 2.15 4.21 -8.86
C ILE A 50 2.38 4.96 -7.56
N TYR A 51 2.26 4.26 -6.46
CA TYR A 51 2.46 4.81 -5.12
C TYR A 51 3.82 4.40 -4.57
N PHE A 52 4.48 5.33 -3.86
CA PHE A 52 5.59 5.00 -2.99
C PHE A 52 5.10 4.87 -1.56
N GLY A 53 5.50 3.79 -0.89
CA GLY A 53 5.06 3.51 0.46
C GLY A 53 5.74 2.31 1.11
N PHE A 54 5.12 1.83 2.17
CA PHE A 54 5.61 0.69 2.95
C PHE A 54 4.67 -0.50 2.79
N VAL A 55 5.23 -1.65 2.44
CA VAL A 55 4.51 -2.92 2.35
C VAL A 55 4.86 -3.74 3.57
N THR A 56 3.85 -4.13 4.35
CA THR A 56 4.05 -5.06 5.47
C THR A 56 4.10 -6.49 4.96
N GLY A 57 4.64 -7.43 5.72
CA GLY A 57 4.67 -8.82 5.32
C GLY A 57 5.79 -9.58 6.02
N PRO A 58 6.13 -10.78 5.54
CA PRO A 58 7.28 -11.54 6.02
C PRO A 58 8.59 -10.77 5.87
N GLU A 59 8.70 -9.98 4.80
CA GLU A 59 9.83 -9.10 4.50
C GLU A 59 9.29 -7.68 4.28
N PRO A 60 9.15 -6.86 5.34
CA PRO A 60 8.62 -5.52 5.21
C PRO A 60 9.56 -4.62 4.41
N GLU A 61 9.03 -3.88 3.43
CA GLU A 61 9.84 -3.09 2.51
C GLU A 61 9.25 -1.73 2.18
N TRP A 62 10.13 -0.78 1.84
CA TRP A 62 9.75 0.48 1.23
C TRP A 62 9.94 0.37 -0.28
N GLY A 63 8.91 0.72 -1.05
CA GLY A 63 8.96 0.54 -2.49
C GLY A 63 7.79 1.17 -3.23
N TYR A 64 7.80 0.94 -4.54
CA TYR A 64 6.74 1.36 -5.44
C TYR A 64 5.77 0.20 -5.66
N PHE A 65 4.48 0.49 -5.72
CA PHE A 65 3.45 -0.50 -6.05
C PHE A 65 2.32 0.11 -6.87
N SER A 66 1.74 -0.69 -7.76
CA SER A 66 0.65 -0.30 -8.64
C SER A 66 -0.69 -0.35 -7.92
N SER A 67 -1.45 0.74 -8.00
CA SER A 67 -2.85 0.78 -7.58
C SER A 67 -3.72 -0.19 -8.36
N THR A 68 -3.45 -0.35 -9.66
CA THR A 68 -4.21 -1.24 -10.53
C THR A 68 -3.96 -2.71 -10.21
N GLU A 69 -2.71 -3.12 -9.97
CA GLU A 69 -2.41 -4.48 -9.51
C GLU A 69 -3.19 -4.84 -8.25
N LEU A 70 -3.22 -3.94 -7.25
CA LEU A 70 -3.98 -4.17 -6.03
C LEU A 70 -5.50 -4.26 -6.26
N LYS A 71 -6.05 -3.48 -7.19
CA LYS A 71 -7.48 -3.54 -7.56
C LYS A 71 -7.84 -4.84 -8.28
N LEU A 72 -6.93 -5.39 -9.08
CA LEU A 72 -7.15 -6.66 -9.79
C LEU A 72 -7.08 -7.87 -8.84
N LEU A 73 -6.52 -7.71 -7.65
CA LEU A 73 -6.48 -8.74 -6.61
C LEU A 73 -7.77 -8.85 -5.79
N VAL A 74 -8.81 -8.07 -6.08
CA VAL A 74 -10.13 -8.21 -5.43
C VAL A 74 -10.67 -9.65 -5.59
N PRO A 75 -11.25 -10.27 -4.55
CA PRO A 75 -11.52 -9.72 -3.21
C PRO A 75 -10.38 -9.92 -2.20
N GLN A 76 -9.23 -10.46 -2.60
CA GLN A 76 -8.14 -10.82 -1.71
C GLN A 76 -7.41 -9.61 -1.14
N VAL A 77 -7.46 -8.48 -1.84
CA VAL A 77 -6.96 -7.17 -1.41
C VAL A 77 -8.06 -6.12 -1.57
N TRP A 78 -8.21 -5.23 -0.60
CA TRP A 78 -9.16 -4.11 -0.66
C TRP A 78 -8.56 -2.82 -0.11
N GLU A 79 -9.03 -1.68 -0.62
CA GLU A 79 -8.66 -0.37 -0.10
C GLU A 79 -9.35 -0.11 1.24
N LEU A 80 -8.57 0.37 2.22
CA LEU A 80 -9.09 0.74 3.52
C LEU A 80 -9.79 2.11 3.46
N PRO A 81 -10.97 2.26 4.11
CA PRO A 81 -11.56 3.57 4.26
C PRO A 81 -10.67 4.44 5.16
N LYS A 82 -10.60 5.75 4.90
CA LYS A 82 -9.77 6.71 5.67
C LYS A 82 -9.89 6.56 7.19
N ARG A 83 -11.11 6.29 7.69
CA ARG A 83 -11.34 6.07 9.13
C ARG A 83 -10.55 4.87 9.66
N ALA A 84 -10.41 3.79 8.90
CA ALA A 84 -9.69 2.59 9.34
C ALA A 84 -8.19 2.84 9.42
N ILE A 85 -7.65 3.67 8.52
CA ILE A 85 -6.24 4.09 8.54
C ILE A 85 -5.89 4.78 9.87
N ALA A 86 -6.80 5.59 10.42
CA ALA A 86 -6.58 6.28 11.69
C ALA A 86 -6.46 5.35 12.90
N TRP A 87 -7.04 4.16 12.83
CA TRP A 87 -6.99 3.15 13.89
C TRP A 87 -5.92 2.08 13.64
N LEU A 88 -5.19 2.15 12.53
CA LEU A 88 -4.16 1.18 12.20
C LEU A 88 -2.95 1.40 13.10
N SER A 89 -2.59 0.38 13.88
CA SER A 89 -1.37 0.37 14.68
C SER A 89 -0.67 -0.98 14.58
N LYS A 90 0.62 -0.96 14.24
CA LYS A 90 1.44 -2.18 14.07
C LYS A 90 2.93 -1.83 14.19
N GLU A 91 3.69 -2.68 14.86
CA GLU A 91 5.15 -2.64 14.82
C GLU A 91 5.65 -3.67 13.79
N CYS A 92 6.51 -3.22 12.87
CA CYS A 92 7.18 -4.09 11.92
C CYS A 92 8.68 -4.14 12.25
N PRO A 93 9.17 -5.27 12.80
CA PRO A 93 10.61 -5.47 13.01
C PRO A 93 11.34 -5.49 11.67
N ALA A 94 12.59 -5.03 11.68
CA ALA A 94 13.48 -5.10 10.52
C ALA A 94 14.13 -6.47 10.36
#